data_AF-U3CE65-F1
#
_entry.id   AF-U3CE65-F1
#
_cell.length_a   1.000
_cell.length_b   1.000
_cell.length_c   1.000
_cell.angle_alpha   90.00
_cell.angle_beta   90.00
_cell.angle_gamma   90.00
#
_symmetry.space_group_name_H-M   'P 1'
#
loop_
_entity.id
_entity.type
_entity.pdbx_description
1 polymer ?
#
loop_
_entity_poly.entity_id
_entity_poly.type
_entity_poly.pdbx_seq_one_letter_code
_entity_poly.pdbx_strand_id
1 'polypeptide(L)'
;MNLKKVTLVTLGLLVVLGINNLWRSSEPRQVIDSKPAQSSEIVTPIEYQRPLNQTLLTFSEWYLVYSPSNFATFIKTHFTNQFPFFGESLQFWQGYYQISRYAKQLNYSNVSYHIMLWVIGSSTTIEYTIRGIYEQTIGAFTASVSGRVQEDDYAAKVAQDYVDFINKRPWYEFDFGSALKHLWTDNASTPLSLRKFERLYVLTSEYLVKMIYAKVIKLGTHSAFGVAKPTTAVLLQAKATEIPKSAEIKQRYENGDVLVLAPRYEPFTQFVLELSKQPAAIKEIAGNNHFITISAISADTANLKCNACLTLFTQNILTQPHQIRTVLIAPVTTLLDNIREIQSSGYRIEHVYDF
;
A
#
# COMPACT_ATOMS: atom_id res chain seq x y z
N MET A 1 28.44 20.63 13.43
CA MET A 1 27.60 19.83 12.49
C MET A 1 28.11 18.40 12.50
N ASN A 2 27.29 17.44 12.95
CA ASN A 2 27.76 16.15 13.46
C ASN A 2 28.04 15.16 12.30
N LEU A 3 29.32 14.82 12.09
CA LEU A 3 29.83 14.04 10.94
C LEU A 3 29.13 12.68 10.76
N LYS A 4 28.61 12.08 11.84
CA LYS A 4 27.88 10.80 11.83
C LYS A 4 26.47 10.87 11.22
N LYS A 5 25.82 12.04 11.24
CA LYS A 5 24.51 12.23 10.57
C LYS A 5 24.66 12.35 9.05
N VAL A 6 25.83 12.79 8.58
CA VAL A 6 26.13 12.93 7.16
C VAL A 6 26.33 11.55 6.54
N THR A 7 26.97 10.60 7.22
CA THR A 7 27.35 9.30 6.63
C THR A 7 26.16 8.40 6.26
N LEU A 8 25.12 8.31 7.10
CA LEU A 8 23.92 7.51 6.80
C LEU A 8 23.06 8.13 5.68
N VAL A 9 22.94 9.46 5.68
CA VAL A 9 22.25 10.21 4.63
C VAL A 9 22.98 10.07 3.29
N THR A 10 24.31 10.04 3.30
CA THR A 10 25.14 9.89 2.10
C THR A 10 25.08 8.47 1.52
N LEU A 11 25.01 7.43 2.37
CA LEU A 11 24.87 6.04 1.91
C LEU A 11 23.49 5.79 1.28
N GLY A 12 22.43 6.35 1.87
CA GLY A 12 21.08 6.34 1.27
C GLY A 12 21.02 7.10 -0.07
N LEU A 13 21.71 8.24 -0.17
CA LEU A 13 21.83 9.02 -1.41
C LEU A 13 22.58 8.26 -2.52
N LEU A 14 23.60 7.48 -2.20
CA LEU A 14 24.38 6.72 -3.21
C LEU A 14 23.60 5.53 -3.77
N VAL A 15 22.81 4.83 -2.95
CA VAL A 15 21.90 3.77 -3.41
C VAL A 15 20.82 4.36 -4.32
N VAL A 16 20.26 5.52 -3.95
CA VAL A 16 19.26 6.27 -4.73
C VAL A 16 19.81 6.79 -6.06
N LEU A 17 21.02 7.34 -6.09
CA LEU A 17 21.64 7.84 -7.32
C LEU A 17 22.03 6.71 -8.28
N GLY A 18 22.42 5.54 -7.76
CA GLY A 18 22.66 4.33 -8.56
C GLY A 18 21.38 3.84 -9.25
N ILE A 19 20.25 3.85 -8.54
CA ILE A 19 18.94 3.46 -9.08
C ILE A 19 18.48 4.44 -10.18
N ASN A 20 18.69 5.75 -10.01
CA ASN A 20 18.25 6.76 -10.99
C ASN A 20 18.91 6.60 -12.38
N ASN A 21 20.13 6.06 -12.45
CA ASN A 21 20.85 5.82 -13.72
C ASN A 21 20.53 4.45 -14.35
N LEU A 22 20.01 3.48 -13.58
CA LEU A 22 19.75 2.12 -14.05
C LEU A 22 18.39 1.96 -14.77
N TRP A 23 17.49 2.93 -14.66
CA TRP A 23 16.11 2.81 -15.15
C TRP A 23 15.74 3.80 -16.28
N ARG A 24 16.70 4.06 -17.18
CA ARG A 24 16.38 4.52 -18.54
C ARG A 24 15.93 3.32 -19.38
N SER A 25 14.71 2.86 -19.24
CA SER A 25 14.10 2.00 -20.27
C SER A 25 12.61 2.28 -20.49
N SER A 26 12.32 2.46 -21.78
CA SER A 26 11.04 2.66 -22.47
C SER A 26 10.16 3.85 -22.05
N GLU A 27 10.00 4.80 -22.98
CA GLU A 27 8.87 5.72 -23.00
C GLU A 27 7.57 4.94 -23.28
N PRO A 28 6.50 5.09 -22.47
CA PRO A 28 5.18 4.65 -22.86
C PRO A 28 4.38 5.80 -23.49
N ARG A 29 3.77 5.45 -24.61
CA ARG A 29 2.82 6.23 -25.42
C ARG A 29 1.51 6.50 -24.68
N GLN A 30 0.93 7.65 -25.03
CA GLN A 30 -0.41 8.16 -24.70
C GLN A 30 -0.65 8.56 -23.24
N VAL A 31 -0.73 9.89 -23.07
CA VAL A 31 -1.41 10.52 -21.94
C VAL A 31 -2.90 10.40 -22.23
N ILE A 32 -3.69 9.80 -21.34
CA ILE A 32 -5.16 9.93 -21.41
C ILE A 32 -5.44 11.43 -21.46
N ASP A 33 -6.27 11.89 -22.41
CA ASP A 33 -6.68 13.30 -22.48
C ASP A 33 -7.25 13.67 -21.10
N SER A 34 -6.44 14.36 -20.31
CA SER A 34 -6.71 14.66 -18.91
C SER A 34 -7.70 15.81 -18.76
N LYS A 35 -8.29 16.26 -19.89
CA LYS A 35 -9.34 17.25 -19.87
C LYS A 35 -10.53 16.67 -19.10
N PRO A 36 -11.06 17.43 -18.12
CA PRO A 36 -12.27 17.01 -17.42
C PRO A 36 -13.34 16.68 -18.45
N ALA A 37 -14.16 15.65 -18.17
CA ALA A 37 -15.49 15.63 -18.75
C ALA A 37 -16.13 16.99 -18.40
N GLN A 38 -16.34 17.84 -19.42
CA GLN A 38 -16.99 19.15 -19.38
C GLN A 38 -17.33 19.63 -17.96
N SER A 39 -16.50 20.52 -17.39
CA SER A 39 -16.64 21.19 -16.08
C SER A 39 -18.00 21.02 -15.38
N SER A 40 -18.30 19.81 -14.89
CA SER A 40 -19.45 19.58 -14.05
C SER A 40 -19.05 20.11 -12.68
N GLU A 41 -19.84 21.02 -12.13
CA GLU A 41 -19.62 21.55 -10.78
C GLU A 41 -19.44 20.38 -9.81
N ILE A 42 -18.29 20.35 -9.11
CA ILE A 42 -17.98 19.29 -8.15
C ILE A 42 -19.03 19.36 -7.03
N VAL A 43 -19.79 18.29 -6.87
CA VAL A 43 -20.89 18.23 -5.91
C VAL A 43 -20.39 17.83 -4.52
N THR A 44 -19.30 17.05 -4.47
CA THR A 44 -18.69 16.61 -3.20
C THR A 44 -18.33 17.81 -2.31
N PRO A 45 -18.77 17.86 -1.04
CA PRO A 45 -18.44 18.94 -0.12
C PRO A 45 -16.93 19.11 0.09
N ILE A 46 -16.48 20.37 0.25
CA ILE A 46 -15.06 20.73 0.28
C ILE A 46 -14.26 19.97 1.36
N GLU A 47 -14.88 19.63 2.48
CA GLU A 47 -14.26 18.87 3.56
C GLU A 47 -13.96 17.42 3.20
N TYR A 48 -14.60 16.87 2.16
CA TYR A 48 -14.35 15.52 1.64
C TYR A 48 -13.55 15.53 0.33
N GLN A 49 -13.30 16.70 -0.25
CA GLN A 49 -12.51 16.80 -1.46
C GLN A 49 -11.03 16.48 -1.19
N ARG A 50 -10.40 15.76 -2.12
CA ARG A 50 -8.96 15.48 -2.09
C ARG A 50 -8.30 15.87 -3.41
N PRO A 51 -7.03 16.28 -3.39
CA PRO A 51 -6.32 16.56 -4.63
C PRO A 51 -6.21 15.30 -5.49
N LEU A 52 -6.60 15.40 -6.76
CA LEU A 52 -6.54 14.32 -7.76
C LEU A 52 -5.20 13.57 -7.78
N ASN A 53 -4.10 14.29 -7.57
CA ASN A 53 -2.76 13.70 -7.59
C ASN A 53 -2.52 12.65 -6.49
N GLN A 54 -3.34 12.63 -5.44
CA GLN A 54 -3.25 11.60 -4.39
C GLN A 54 -3.64 10.23 -4.95
N THR A 55 -4.58 10.13 -5.90
CA THR A 55 -4.92 8.83 -6.52
C THR A 55 -3.69 8.15 -7.12
N LEU A 56 -2.76 8.92 -7.71
CA LEU A 56 -1.50 8.41 -8.25
C LEU A 56 -0.49 8.11 -7.14
N LEU A 57 -0.19 9.12 -6.32
CA LEU A 57 0.92 9.08 -5.36
C LEU A 57 0.69 8.05 -4.23
N THR A 58 -0.57 7.76 -3.89
CA THR A 58 -0.92 6.80 -2.85
C THR A 58 -0.58 5.35 -3.19
N PHE A 59 -0.31 5.01 -4.45
CA PHE A 59 0.30 3.70 -4.78
C PHE A 59 1.57 3.44 -3.96
N SER A 60 2.45 4.43 -3.86
CA SER A 60 3.75 4.25 -3.18
C SER A 60 3.56 4.05 -1.68
N GLU A 61 2.61 4.75 -1.07
CA GLU A 61 2.22 4.54 0.33
C GLU A 61 1.69 3.12 0.54
N TRP A 62 0.79 2.65 -0.33
CA TRP A 62 0.23 1.30 -0.28
C TRP A 62 1.23 0.19 -0.57
N TYR A 63 2.32 0.48 -1.28
CA TYR A 63 3.41 -0.48 -1.40
C TYR A 63 3.94 -0.90 -0.02
N LEU A 64 3.90 -0.02 0.98
CA LEU A 64 4.25 -0.31 2.36
C LEU A 64 3.18 -1.10 3.13
N VAL A 65 2.06 -1.43 2.48
CA VAL A 65 1.06 -2.42 2.93
C VAL A 65 1.24 -3.74 2.17
N TYR A 66 1.50 -3.66 0.86
CA TYR A 66 1.75 -4.83 0.01
C TYR A 66 3.01 -5.59 0.42
N SER A 67 4.12 -4.91 0.69
CA SER A 67 5.37 -5.54 1.07
C SER A 67 5.26 -6.30 2.41
N PRO A 68 4.67 -5.74 3.48
CA PRO A 68 4.35 -6.53 4.68
C PRO A 68 3.39 -7.70 4.42
N SER A 69 2.41 -7.56 3.52
CA SER A 69 1.51 -8.66 3.14
C SER A 69 2.26 -9.80 2.44
N ASN A 70 3.16 -9.47 1.52
CA ASN A 70 4.08 -10.43 0.90
C ASN A 70 4.94 -11.12 1.96
N PHE A 71 5.49 -10.35 2.90
CA PHE A 71 6.31 -10.86 4.00
C PHE A 71 5.55 -11.85 4.87
N ALA A 72 4.39 -11.43 5.40
CA ALA A 72 3.55 -12.24 6.27
C ALA A 72 3.10 -13.54 5.60
N THR A 73 2.75 -13.49 4.31
CA THR A 73 2.38 -14.69 3.55
C THR A 73 3.57 -15.61 3.35
N PHE A 74 4.74 -15.07 3.03
CA PHE A 74 5.95 -15.85 2.71
C PHE A 74 6.49 -16.62 3.92
N ILE A 75 6.62 -15.96 5.09
CA ILE A 75 7.26 -16.57 6.28
C ILE A 75 6.39 -17.61 7.01
N LYS A 76 5.13 -17.79 6.58
CA LYS A 76 4.28 -18.91 7.03
C LYS A 76 4.91 -20.26 6.70
N THR A 77 5.56 -20.35 5.54
CA THR A 77 6.09 -21.63 5.01
C THR A 77 7.58 -21.58 4.71
N HIS A 78 8.18 -20.38 4.65
CA HIS A 78 9.60 -20.19 4.37
C HIS A 78 10.32 -19.57 5.55
N PHE A 79 11.65 -19.70 5.58
CA PHE A 79 12.48 -19.00 6.54
C PHE A 79 12.65 -17.52 6.14
N THR A 80 12.72 -16.64 7.13
CA THR A 80 12.86 -15.18 6.94
C THR A 80 14.09 -14.80 6.12
N ASN A 81 15.18 -15.57 6.18
CA ASN A 81 16.40 -15.33 5.41
C ASN A 81 16.24 -15.51 3.89
N GLN A 82 15.14 -16.12 3.44
CA GLN A 82 14.82 -16.30 2.03
C GLN A 82 13.97 -15.15 1.48
N PHE A 83 13.48 -14.25 2.33
CA PHE A 83 12.63 -13.14 1.90
C PHE A 83 13.47 -12.04 1.17
N PRO A 84 13.00 -11.51 0.04
CA PRO A 84 13.77 -10.58 -0.79
C PRO A 84 13.71 -9.13 -0.28
N PHE A 85 14.20 -8.85 0.94
CA PHE A 85 14.16 -7.52 1.56
C PHE A 85 14.70 -6.38 0.66
N PHE A 86 15.85 -6.61 0.02
CA PHE A 86 16.42 -5.61 -0.90
C PHE A 86 15.56 -5.40 -2.14
N GLY A 87 15.00 -6.50 -2.68
CA GLY A 87 14.11 -6.45 -3.84
C GLY A 87 12.84 -5.66 -3.56
N GLU A 88 12.22 -5.86 -2.39
CA GLU A 88 11.04 -5.10 -1.97
C GLU A 88 11.33 -3.60 -1.85
N SER A 89 12.50 -3.24 -1.31
CA SER A 89 12.94 -1.83 -1.25
C SER A 89 13.11 -1.23 -2.66
N LEU A 90 13.70 -2.00 -3.59
CA LEU A 90 13.85 -1.56 -4.98
C LEU A 90 12.50 -1.39 -5.68
N GLN A 91 11.56 -2.30 -5.46
CA GLN A 91 10.23 -2.22 -6.05
C GLN A 91 9.41 -1.03 -5.54
N PHE A 92 9.55 -0.66 -4.26
CA PHE A 92 9.01 0.61 -3.74
C PHE A 92 9.51 1.79 -4.57
N TRP A 93 10.83 1.93 -4.74
CA TRP A 93 11.42 3.06 -5.46
C TRP A 93 11.11 3.05 -6.96
N GLN A 94 11.01 1.87 -7.58
CA GLN A 94 10.56 1.72 -8.97
C GLN A 94 9.14 2.23 -9.14
N GLY A 95 8.21 1.81 -8.28
CA GLY A 95 6.82 2.26 -8.32
C GLY A 95 6.71 3.77 -8.08
N TYR A 96 7.42 4.28 -7.07
CA TYR A 96 7.51 5.71 -6.78
C TYR A 96 8.01 6.52 -7.99
N TYR A 97 9.07 6.05 -8.65
CA TYR A 97 9.63 6.71 -9.82
C TYR A 97 8.61 6.77 -10.97
N GLN A 98 7.97 5.65 -11.30
CA GLN A 98 6.99 5.59 -12.38
C GLN A 98 5.80 6.51 -12.12
N ILE A 99 5.21 6.41 -10.93
CA ILE A 99 4.10 7.27 -10.51
C ILE A 99 4.48 8.74 -10.52
N SER A 100 5.64 9.10 -9.96
CA SER A 100 6.10 10.50 -9.90
C SER A 100 6.35 11.07 -11.29
N ARG A 101 6.87 10.27 -12.22
CA ARG A 101 7.04 10.66 -13.63
C ARG A 101 5.70 10.96 -14.29
N TYR A 102 4.70 10.10 -14.10
CA TYR A 102 3.35 10.32 -14.63
C TYR A 102 2.66 11.54 -14.00
N ALA A 103 2.73 11.70 -12.68
CA ALA A 103 2.16 12.86 -11.99
C ALA A 103 2.77 14.18 -12.50
N LYS A 104 4.08 14.21 -12.73
CA LYS A 104 4.77 15.38 -13.32
C LYS A 104 4.30 15.69 -14.74
N GLN A 105 4.07 14.67 -15.58
CA GLN A 105 3.57 14.87 -16.95
C GLN A 105 2.16 15.50 -16.98
N LEU A 106 1.36 15.23 -15.95
CA LEU A 106 0.01 15.81 -15.78
C LEU A 106 0.04 17.19 -15.10
N ASN A 107 1.22 17.80 -14.91
CA ASN A 107 1.41 19.05 -14.17
C ASN A 107 0.85 19.02 -12.75
N TYR A 108 0.79 17.84 -12.13
CA TYR A 108 0.35 17.71 -10.75
C TYR A 108 1.54 17.82 -9.79
N SER A 109 1.62 18.93 -9.06
CA SER A 109 2.62 19.13 -8.00
C SER A 109 2.04 18.81 -6.62
N ASN A 110 2.65 17.89 -5.88
CA ASN A 110 2.36 17.67 -4.45
C ASN A 110 3.66 17.50 -3.65
N VAL A 111 4.38 18.60 -3.44
CA VAL A 111 5.70 18.58 -2.80
C VAL A 111 5.64 17.95 -1.41
N SER A 112 4.66 18.32 -0.59
CA SER A 112 4.48 17.78 0.76
C SER A 112 4.28 16.27 0.75
N TYR A 113 3.48 15.75 -0.19
CA TYR A 113 3.27 14.30 -0.31
C TYR A 113 4.51 13.58 -0.83
N HIS A 114 5.26 14.15 -1.78
CA HIS A 114 6.55 13.57 -2.17
C HIS A 114 7.53 13.52 -0.99
N ILE A 115 7.62 14.57 -0.17
CA ILE A 115 8.47 14.57 1.03
C ILE A 115 8.06 13.44 1.98
N MET A 116 6.76 13.28 2.24
CA MET A 116 6.24 12.18 3.04
C MET A 116 6.67 10.82 2.48
N LEU A 117 6.46 10.58 1.17
CA LEU A 117 6.86 9.35 0.49
C LEU A 117 8.37 9.07 0.59
N TRP A 118 9.20 10.10 0.47
CA TRP A 118 10.65 9.99 0.64
C TRP A 118 11.03 9.57 2.07
N VAL A 119 10.38 10.15 3.07
CA VAL A 119 10.64 9.83 4.49
C VAL A 119 10.27 8.38 4.78
N ILE A 120 9.05 7.95 4.43
CA ILE A 120 8.59 6.58 4.70
C ILE A 120 9.35 5.54 3.87
N GLY A 121 9.67 5.86 2.61
CA GLY A 121 10.45 4.99 1.72
C GLY A 121 11.88 4.80 2.18
N SER A 122 12.54 5.88 2.61
CA SER A 122 13.91 5.82 3.15
C SER A 122 13.95 5.05 4.47
N SER A 123 12.98 5.29 5.36
CA SER A 123 12.85 4.55 6.62
C SER A 123 12.70 3.05 6.37
N THR A 124 11.81 2.66 5.45
CA THR A 124 11.61 1.25 5.06
C THR A 124 12.87 0.65 4.45
N THR A 125 13.57 1.39 3.58
CA THR A 125 14.83 0.93 2.97
C THR A 125 15.88 0.62 4.03
N ILE A 126 16.00 1.46 5.06
CA ILE A 126 16.93 1.25 6.18
C ILE A 126 16.52 0.01 6.98
N GLU A 127 15.23 -0.11 7.36
CA GLU A 127 14.72 -1.28 8.08
C GLU A 127 15.03 -2.56 7.30
N TYR A 128 14.68 -2.61 6.02
CA TYR A 128 14.83 -3.80 5.18
C TYR A 128 16.30 -4.12 4.89
N THR A 129 17.18 -3.13 4.82
CA THR A 129 18.63 -3.34 4.71
C THR A 129 19.17 -4.02 5.96
N ILE A 130 18.82 -3.51 7.15
CA ILE A 130 19.27 -4.09 8.43
C ILE A 130 18.71 -5.51 8.58
N ARG A 131 17.42 -5.70 8.34
CA ARG A 131 16.78 -7.03 8.41
C ARG A 131 17.37 -7.99 7.39
N GLY A 132 17.56 -7.56 6.14
CA GLY A 132 18.15 -8.36 5.09
C GLY A 132 19.55 -8.86 5.44
N ILE A 133 20.44 -7.97 5.90
CA ILE A 133 21.79 -8.35 6.33
C ILE A 133 21.73 -9.32 7.51
N TYR A 134 20.92 -9.02 8.53
CA TYR A 134 20.83 -9.84 9.74
C TYR A 134 20.29 -11.24 9.44
N GLU A 135 19.20 -11.33 8.68
CA GLU A 135 18.54 -12.59 8.35
C GLU A 135 19.41 -13.45 7.42
N GLN A 136 20.12 -12.86 6.46
CA GLN A 136 21.03 -13.60 5.58
C GLN A 136 22.32 -14.06 6.27
N THR A 137 22.65 -13.51 7.45
CA THR A 137 23.86 -13.87 8.20
C THR A 137 23.51 -14.69 9.44
N ILE A 138 23.23 -14.02 10.55
CA ILE A 138 22.93 -14.64 11.85
C ILE A 138 21.67 -15.48 11.74
N GLY A 139 20.60 -14.96 11.14
CA GLY A 139 19.34 -15.68 10.98
C GLY A 139 19.51 -16.98 10.17
N ALA A 140 20.21 -16.93 9.04
CA ALA A 140 20.49 -18.09 8.21
C ALA A 140 21.34 -19.13 8.94
N PHE A 141 22.35 -18.69 9.70
CA PHE A 141 23.19 -19.58 10.50
C PHE A 141 22.41 -20.27 11.63
N THR A 142 21.61 -19.53 12.42
CA THR A 142 20.84 -20.15 13.51
C THR A 142 19.75 -21.09 12.98
N ALA A 143 19.13 -20.74 11.85
CA ALA A 143 18.15 -21.59 11.19
C ALA A 143 18.77 -22.87 10.63
N SER A 144 19.99 -22.83 10.08
CA SER A 144 20.65 -24.05 9.57
C SER A 144 21.08 -25.00 10.69
N VAL A 145 21.37 -24.49 11.88
CA VAL A 145 21.80 -25.28 13.05
C VAL A 145 20.62 -25.89 13.81
N SER A 146 19.55 -25.13 14.05
CA SER A 146 18.44 -25.57 14.92
C SER A 146 17.10 -25.75 14.19
N GLY A 147 17.04 -25.45 12.89
CA GLY A 147 15.79 -25.47 12.13
C GLY A 147 14.81 -24.37 12.55
N ARG A 148 13.54 -24.56 12.20
CA ARG A 148 12.43 -23.67 12.56
C ARG A 148 12.00 -23.91 14.00
N VAL A 149 11.67 -22.83 14.72
CA VAL A 149 11.18 -22.87 16.11
C VAL A 149 9.81 -22.21 16.24
N GLN A 150 9.15 -22.37 17.39
CA GLN A 150 7.82 -21.77 17.63
C GLN A 150 7.84 -20.24 17.57
N GLU A 151 8.97 -19.60 17.85
CA GLU A 151 9.12 -18.16 17.71
C GLU A 151 9.09 -17.70 16.23
N ASP A 152 9.47 -18.56 15.28
CA ASP A 152 9.27 -18.28 13.85
C ASP A 152 7.77 -18.30 13.47
N ASP A 153 7.02 -19.27 14.00
CA ASP A 153 5.56 -19.35 13.82
C ASP A 153 4.84 -18.17 14.48
N TYR A 154 5.30 -17.79 15.67
CA TYR A 154 4.82 -16.59 16.35
C TYR A 154 5.09 -15.33 15.52
N ALA A 155 6.28 -15.17 14.98
CA ALA A 155 6.60 -14.04 14.10
C ALA A 155 5.71 -14.01 12.85
N ALA A 156 5.43 -15.16 12.24
CA ALA A 156 4.50 -15.26 11.11
C ALA A 156 3.07 -14.85 11.49
N LYS A 157 2.60 -15.24 12.68
CA LYS A 157 1.31 -14.81 13.21
C LYS A 157 1.26 -13.29 13.41
N VAL A 158 2.24 -12.71 14.12
CA VAL A 158 2.30 -11.26 14.36
C VAL A 158 2.40 -10.48 13.04
N ALA A 159 3.13 -10.98 12.05
CA ALA A 159 3.20 -10.36 10.74
C ALA A 159 1.83 -10.35 10.03
N GLN A 160 1.05 -11.43 10.13
CA GLN A 160 -0.32 -11.46 9.60
C GLN A 160 -1.26 -10.53 10.38
N ASP A 161 -1.21 -10.55 11.72
CA ASP A 161 -2.01 -9.66 12.57
C ASP A 161 -1.72 -8.19 12.24
N TYR A 162 -0.45 -7.86 11.98
CA TYR A 162 -0.02 -6.54 11.54
C TYR A 162 -0.61 -6.17 10.16
N VAL A 163 -0.59 -7.09 9.19
CA VAL A 163 -1.19 -6.88 7.85
C VAL A 163 -2.69 -6.63 7.94
N ASP A 164 -3.41 -7.48 8.67
CA ASP A 164 -4.86 -7.37 8.87
C ASP A 164 -5.25 -6.04 9.53
N PHE A 165 -4.34 -5.49 10.34
CA PHE A 165 -4.47 -4.18 10.97
C PHE A 165 -4.22 -3.03 9.99
N ILE A 166 -3.07 -3.01 9.30
CA ILE A 166 -2.66 -1.88 8.46
C ILE A 166 -3.51 -1.72 7.20
N ASN A 167 -4.21 -2.78 6.78
CA ASN A 167 -5.23 -2.69 5.73
C ASN A 167 -6.39 -1.75 6.08
N LYS A 168 -6.56 -1.43 7.38
CA LYS A 168 -7.72 -0.69 7.91
C LYS A 168 -7.33 0.52 8.74
N ARG A 169 -6.16 0.51 9.38
CA ARG A 169 -5.73 1.55 10.34
C ARG A 169 -4.26 1.94 10.17
N PRO A 170 -3.88 3.15 10.58
CA PRO A 170 -2.48 3.58 10.53
C PRO A 170 -1.57 2.68 11.39
N TRP A 171 -0.42 2.28 10.85
CA TRP A 171 0.50 1.31 11.49
C TRP A 171 0.92 1.65 12.93
N TYR A 172 1.01 2.94 13.29
CA TYR A 172 1.43 3.39 14.62
C TYR A 172 0.38 3.11 15.71
N GLU A 173 -0.80 2.62 15.34
CA GLU A 173 -1.81 2.17 16.29
C GLU A 173 -1.73 0.67 16.60
N PHE A 174 -0.87 -0.10 15.91
CA PHE A 174 -0.71 -1.53 16.17
C PHE A 174 -0.08 -1.78 17.54
N ASP A 175 -0.59 -2.79 18.25
CA ASP A 175 -0.18 -3.10 19.63
C ASP A 175 1.09 -3.97 19.67
N PHE A 176 2.22 -3.34 19.35
CA PHE A 176 3.54 -3.96 19.48
C PHE A 176 3.88 -4.34 20.94
N GLY A 177 3.23 -3.71 21.94
CA GLY A 177 3.44 -4.03 23.34
C GLY A 177 2.87 -5.40 23.71
N SER A 178 1.66 -5.70 23.25
CA SER A 178 1.07 -7.03 23.39
C SER A 178 1.87 -8.07 22.61
N ALA A 179 2.31 -7.76 21.38
CA ALA A 179 3.19 -8.67 20.62
C ALA A 179 4.50 -8.98 21.37
N LEU A 180 5.13 -7.97 21.97
CA LEU A 180 6.33 -8.18 22.79
C LEU A 180 6.04 -9.04 24.02
N LYS A 181 4.94 -8.78 24.73
CA LYS A 181 4.56 -9.57 25.91
C LYS A 181 4.33 -11.03 25.55
N HIS A 182 3.56 -11.28 24.49
CA HIS A 182 3.18 -12.62 24.05
C HIS A 182 4.36 -13.43 23.50
N LEU A 183 5.36 -12.78 22.88
CA LEU A 183 6.61 -13.43 22.49
C LEU A 183 7.28 -14.19 23.65
N TRP A 184 7.24 -13.61 24.86
CA TRP A 184 7.87 -14.20 26.05
C TRP A 184 6.95 -15.14 26.83
N THR A 185 5.63 -15.06 26.66
CA THR A 185 4.67 -15.87 27.44
C THR A 185 4.17 -17.10 26.70
N ASP A 186 3.88 -17.01 25.41
CA ASP A 186 3.11 -18.03 24.69
C ASP A 186 3.92 -19.33 24.50
N ASN A 187 5.24 -19.22 24.35
CA ASN A 187 6.15 -20.34 24.08
C ASN A 187 7.25 -20.51 25.15
N ALA A 188 7.01 -20.04 26.38
CA ALA A 188 8.01 -20.05 27.45
C ALA A 188 8.55 -21.47 27.77
N SER A 189 7.70 -22.49 27.62
CA SER A 189 8.02 -23.88 27.98
C SER A 189 8.86 -24.65 26.96
N THR A 190 9.13 -24.11 25.76
CA THR A 190 9.94 -24.84 24.77
C THR A 190 11.44 -24.80 25.11
N PRO A 191 12.19 -25.90 24.85
CA PRO A 191 13.63 -25.94 25.11
C PRO A 191 14.39 -24.81 24.40
N LEU A 192 15.41 -24.27 25.07
CA LEU A 192 16.24 -23.21 24.51
C LEU A 192 17.19 -23.80 23.45
N SER A 193 16.92 -23.50 22.18
CA SER A 193 17.84 -23.73 21.06
C SER A 193 18.55 -22.43 20.66
N LEU A 194 19.60 -22.54 19.84
CA LEU A 194 20.31 -21.36 19.32
C LEU A 194 19.35 -20.47 18.52
N ARG A 195 18.49 -21.07 17.69
CA ARG A 195 17.45 -20.34 16.94
C ARG A 195 16.44 -19.65 17.86
N LYS A 196 15.96 -20.34 18.90
CA LYS A 196 15.01 -19.74 19.86
C LYS A 196 15.62 -18.52 20.54
N PHE A 197 16.85 -18.63 21.05
CA PHE A 197 17.54 -17.50 21.69
C PHE A 197 17.69 -16.31 20.72
N GLU A 198 18.12 -16.57 19.49
CA GLU A 198 18.27 -15.56 18.47
C GLU A 198 16.93 -14.90 18.09
N ARG A 199 15.86 -15.68 17.89
CA ARG A 199 14.52 -15.16 17.63
C ARG A 199 14.00 -14.30 18.77
N LEU A 200 14.17 -14.74 20.02
CA LEU A 200 13.77 -13.94 21.18
C LEU A 200 14.49 -12.59 21.20
N TYR A 201 15.80 -12.56 20.90
CA TYR A 201 16.56 -11.32 20.83
C TYR A 201 16.09 -10.38 19.71
N VAL A 202 16.02 -10.87 18.47
CA VAL A 202 15.70 -10.02 17.31
C VAL A 202 14.24 -9.53 17.35
N LEU A 203 13.29 -10.40 17.70
CA LEU A 203 11.88 -10.03 17.77
C LEU A 203 11.60 -9.09 18.96
N THR A 204 12.27 -9.30 20.10
CA THR A 204 12.20 -8.35 21.23
C THR A 204 12.67 -6.97 20.81
N SER A 205 13.80 -6.90 20.11
CA SER A 205 14.39 -5.65 19.64
C SER A 205 13.46 -4.95 18.64
N GLU A 206 12.91 -5.70 17.68
CA GLU A 206 11.98 -5.17 16.68
C GLU A 206 10.71 -4.61 17.31
N TYR A 207 10.01 -5.39 18.14
CA TYR A 207 8.76 -4.97 18.75
C TYR A 207 8.94 -3.82 19.73
N LEU A 208 10.05 -3.80 20.48
CA LEU A 208 10.38 -2.69 21.38
C LEU A 208 10.61 -1.39 20.61
N VAL A 209 11.42 -1.43 19.54
CA VAL A 209 11.69 -0.25 18.69
C VAL A 209 10.40 0.24 18.03
N LYS A 210 9.60 -0.67 17.44
CA LYS A 210 8.32 -0.32 16.81
C LYS A 210 7.32 0.23 17.80
N MET A 211 7.23 -0.32 19.02
CA MET A 211 6.39 0.21 20.09
C MET A 211 6.76 1.65 20.47
N ILE A 212 8.05 1.93 20.68
CA ILE A 212 8.52 3.28 21.04
C ILE A 212 8.27 4.24 19.88
N TYR A 213 8.60 3.83 18.65
CA TYR A 213 8.44 4.67 17.47
C TYR A 213 6.97 4.98 17.18
N ALA A 214 6.09 3.97 17.28
CA ALA A 214 4.64 4.12 17.15
C ALA A 214 4.09 5.14 18.16
N LYS A 215 4.54 5.10 19.43
CA LYS A 215 4.14 6.09 20.44
C LYS A 215 4.57 7.52 20.08
N VAL A 216 5.80 7.70 19.62
CA VAL A 216 6.33 9.02 19.20
C VAL A 216 5.52 9.56 18.02
N ILE A 217 5.27 8.73 17.00
CA ILE A 217 4.50 9.12 15.83
C ILE A 217 3.05 9.42 16.22
N LYS A 218 2.40 8.58 17.02
CA LYS A 218 1.03 8.84 17.48
C LYS A 218 0.93 10.21 18.15
N LEU A 219 1.82 10.53 19.09
CA LEU A 219 1.86 11.84 19.76
C LEU A 219 2.12 13.00 18.78
N GLY A 220 3.00 12.83 17.79
CA GLY A 220 3.35 13.87 16.82
C GLY A 220 2.33 14.06 15.68
N THR A 221 1.62 13.01 15.27
CA THR A 221 0.68 13.07 14.13
C THR A 221 -0.64 13.70 14.57
N HIS A 222 -1.10 13.40 15.78
CA HIS A 222 -2.27 14.04 16.38
C HIS A 222 -2.10 15.57 16.50
N SER A 223 -0.88 16.07 16.67
CA SER A 223 -0.60 17.50 16.80
C SER A 223 -0.31 18.20 15.48
N ALA A 224 0.14 17.50 14.43
CA ALA A 224 0.59 18.12 13.17
C ALA A 224 -0.34 17.96 11.96
N PHE A 225 -1.05 16.82 11.81
CA PHE A 225 -1.78 16.49 10.58
C PHE A 225 -3.26 16.10 10.78
N GLY A 226 -3.73 16.09 12.03
CA GLY A 226 -5.08 15.63 12.37
C GLY A 226 -5.24 14.12 12.24
N VAL A 227 -6.42 13.61 12.61
CA VAL A 227 -6.75 12.17 12.49
C VAL A 227 -7.15 11.87 11.06
N ALA A 228 -6.58 10.81 10.47
CA ALA A 228 -6.99 10.32 9.17
C ALA A 228 -8.51 10.05 9.18
N LYS A 229 -9.26 10.72 8.30
CA LYS A 229 -10.71 10.49 8.19
C LYS A 229 -10.95 9.03 7.82
N PRO A 230 -11.87 8.31 8.48
CA PRO A 230 -12.13 6.90 8.20
C PRO A 230 -12.97 6.66 6.94
N THR A 231 -13.53 7.73 6.36
CA THR A 231 -14.44 7.66 5.20
C THR A 231 -13.98 8.54 4.02
N THR A 232 -14.44 8.18 2.83
CA THR A 232 -14.31 8.96 1.58
C THR A 232 -15.70 9.20 1.00
N ALA A 233 -15.93 10.38 0.43
CA ALA A 233 -17.20 10.69 -0.21
C ALA A 233 -17.23 10.10 -1.62
N VAL A 234 -18.36 9.50 -2.00
CA VAL A 234 -18.58 8.96 -3.35
C VAL A 234 -19.93 9.45 -3.84
N LEU A 235 -19.96 10.10 -5.00
CA LEU A 235 -21.21 10.49 -5.65
C LEU A 235 -21.64 9.37 -6.60
N LEU A 236 -22.79 8.78 -6.33
CA LEU A 236 -23.40 7.74 -7.15
C LEU A 236 -24.47 8.34 -8.06
N GLN A 237 -24.53 7.88 -9.31
CA GLN A 237 -25.59 8.25 -10.22
C GLN A 237 -26.93 7.60 -9.81
N ALA A 238 -28.03 8.30 -10.08
CA ALA A 238 -29.42 7.92 -9.83
C ALA A 238 -29.88 6.47 -10.15
N LYS A 239 -29.09 5.67 -10.88
CA LYS A 239 -29.39 4.26 -11.18
C LYS A 239 -28.95 3.27 -10.10
N ALA A 240 -28.13 3.70 -9.14
CA ALA A 240 -27.71 2.84 -8.03
C ALA A 240 -28.92 2.41 -7.20
N THR A 241 -29.33 1.15 -7.38
CA THR A 241 -30.56 0.60 -6.82
C THR A 241 -30.36 0.18 -5.36
N GLU A 242 -29.17 -0.32 -5.03
CA GLU A 242 -28.79 -0.68 -3.66
C GLU A 242 -27.46 -0.03 -3.30
N ILE A 243 -27.37 0.56 -2.10
CA ILE A 243 -26.11 1.11 -1.60
C ILE A 243 -25.52 0.05 -0.67
N PRO A 244 -24.25 -0.35 -0.84
CA PRO A 244 -23.58 -1.27 0.07
C PRO A 244 -23.74 -0.85 1.52
N LYS A 245 -24.06 -1.80 2.42
CA LYS A 245 -24.29 -1.52 3.86
C LYS A 245 -23.07 -0.92 4.57
N SER A 246 -21.90 -1.07 3.97
CA SER A 246 -20.65 -0.50 4.44
C SER A 246 -20.58 1.03 4.27
N ALA A 247 -21.45 1.63 3.46
CA ALA A 247 -21.49 3.07 3.23
C ALA A 247 -22.70 3.74 3.89
N GLU A 248 -22.49 4.96 4.38
CA GLU A 248 -23.55 5.81 4.94
C GLU A 248 -24.08 6.77 3.88
N ILE A 249 -25.40 6.89 3.74
CA ILE A 249 -26.00 7.89 2.85
C ILE A 249 -25.90 9.26 3.52
N LYS A 250 -25.12 10.17 2.91
CA LYS A 250 -25.00 11.53 3.42
C LYS A 250 -26.10 12.44 2.87
N GLN A 251 -26.38 12.34 1.57
CA GLN A 251 -27.36 13.20 0.90
C GLN A 251 -27.94 12.51 -0.33
N ARG A 252 -29.23 12.77 -0.59
CA ARG A 252 -29.90 12.45 -1.86
C ARG A 252 -30.22 13.77 -2.56
N TYR A 253 -29.93 13.85 -3.86
CA TYR A 253 -30.21 15.01 -4.68
C TYR A 253 -31.51 14.82 -5.47
N GLU A 254 -32.13 15.93 -5.88
CA GLU A 254 -33.39 15.93 -6.63
C GLU A 254 -33.29 15.20 -7.97
N ASN A 255 -32.10 15.21 -8.58
CA ASN A 255 -31.81 14.47 -9.82
C ASN A 255 -31.65 12.95 -9.61
N GLY A 256 -31.81 12.46 -8.38
CA GLY A 256 -31.69 11.07 -7.98
C GLY A 256 -30.28 10.63 -7.58
N ASP A 257 -29.25 11.46 -7.79
CA ASP A 257 -27.89 11.14 -7.36
C ASP A 257 -27.81 11.01 -5.84
N VAL A 258 -26.85 10.22 -5.36
CA VAL A 258 -26.67 9.95 -3.93
C VAL A 258 -25.21 10.15 -3.54
N LEU A 259 -24.96 11.05 -2.59
CA LEU A 259 -23.66 11.17 -1.94
C LEU A 259 -23.60 10.20 -0.77
N VAL A 260 -22.63 9.29 -0.81
CA VAL A 260 -22.37 8.32 0.26
C VAL A 260 -20.99 8.53 0.87
N LEU A 261 -20.84 8.17 2.14
CA LEU A 261 -19.55 8.06 2.81
C LEU A 261 -19.16 6.58 2.85
N ALA A 262 -18.24 6.20 1.96
CA ALA A 262 -17.68 4.86 1.89
C ALA A 262 -16.49 4.72 2.86
N PRO A 263 -16.21 3.52 3.39
CA PRO A 263 -15.05 3.30 4.25
C PRO A 263 -13.76 3.43 3.41
N ARG A 264 -12.68 3.91 4.04
CA ARG A 264 -11.38 4.06 3.38
C ARG A 264 -10.55 2.79 3.40
N TYR A 265 -9.42 2.84 2.69
CA TYR A 265 -8.41 1.79 2.58
C TYR A 265 -8.92 0.52 1.89
N GLU A 266 -8.48 -0.67 2.31
CA GLU A 266 -8.95 -1.93 1.72
C GLU A 266 -10.49 -2.05 1.70
N PRO A 267 -11.23 -1.65 2.75
CA PRO A 267 -12.70 -1.60 2.70
C PRO A 267 -13.29 -0.80 1.52
N PHE A 268 -12.61 0.24 1.03
CA PHE A 268 -13.06 0.98 -0.16
C PHE A 268 -13.06 0.11 -1.40
N THR A 269 -12.01 -0.73 -1.55
CA THR A 269 -11.93 -1.68 -2.66
C THR A 269 -13.10 -2.65 -2.61
N GLN A 270 -13.46 -3.16 -1.43
CA GLN A 270 -14.62 -4.04 -1.27
C GLN A 270 -15.94 -3.32 -1.60
N PHE A 271 -16.09 -2.06 -1.16
CA PHE A 271 -17.23 -1.22 -1.53
C PHE A 271 -17.39 -1.09 -3.05
N VAL A 272 -16.30 -0.80 -3.77
CA VAL A 272 -16.30 -0.70 -5.24
C VAL A 272 -16.62 -2.04 -5.91
N LEU A 273 -16.06 -3.15 -5.39
CA LEU A 273 -16.34 -4.49 -5.90
C LEU A 273 -17.81 -4.90 -5.71
N GLU A 274 -18.42 -4.60 -4.56
CA GLU A 274 -19.85 -4.82 -4.32
C GLU A 274 -20.71 -3.96 -5.25
N LEU A 275 -20.36 -2.68 -5.40
CA LEU A 275 -21.05 -1.76 -6.30
C LEU A 275 -20.93 -2.19 -7.77
N SER A 276 -19.82 -2.82 -8.16
CA SER A 276 -19.61 -3.34 -9.52
C SER A 276 -20.52 -4.52 -9.88
N LYS A 277 -21.23 -5.13 -8.92
CA LYS A 277 -22.14 -6.26 -9.19
C LYS A 277 -23.55 -5.83 -9.56
N GLN A 278 -23.83 -4.52 -9.55
CA GLN A 278 -25.15 -3.95 -9.76
C GLN A 278 -25.12 -2.82 -10.80
N PRO A 279 -26.27 -2.41 -11.36
CA PRO A 279 -26.35 -1.34 -12.36
C PRO A 279 -26.17 0.05 -11.71
N ALA A 280 -24.97 0.32 -11.19
CA ALA A 280 -24.58 1.59 -10.63
C ALA A 280 -23.52 2.29 -11.50
N ALA A 281 -23.34 3.59 -11.30
CA ALA A 281 -22.25 4.38 -11.86
C ALA A 281 -21.73 5.36 -10.80
N ILE A 282 -20.42 5.59 -10.79
CA ILE A 282 -19.77 6.56 -9.90
C ILE A 282 -19.50 7.83 -10.71
N LYS A 283 -19.87 8.98 -10.16
CA LYS A 283 -19.61 10.31 -10.76
C LYS A 283 -18.37 10.96 -10.16
N GLU A 284 -18.22 10.87 -8.84
CA GLU A 284 -17.11 11.47 -8.11
C GLU A 284 -16.63 10.54 -7.01
N ILE A 285 -15.32 10.54 -6.74
CA ILE A 285 -14.69 9.93 -5.56
C ILE A 285 -13.86 11.03 -4.91
N ALA A 286 -14.17 11.43 -3.69
CA ALA A 286 -13.54 12.56 -3.01
C ALA A 286 -13.46 13.85 -3.89
N GLY A 287 -14.51 14.11 -4.67
CA GLY A 287 -14.57 15.24 -5.61
C GLY A 287 -13.79 15.06 -6.91
N ASN A 288 -13.08 13.95 -7.09
CA ASN A 288 -12.42 13.58 -8.35
C ASN A 288 -13.43 12.90 -9.30
N ASN A 289 -13.61 13.49 -10.48
CA ASN A 289 -14.41 12.95 -11.59
C ASN A 289 -13.58 12.63 -12.85
N HIS A 290 -12.26 12.62 -12.76
CA HIS A 290 -11.34 12.36 -13.88
C HIS A 290 -11.02 10.87 -13.96
N PHE A 291 -9.95 10.45 -13.29
CA PHE A 291 -9.46 9.08 -13.30
C PHE A 291 -9.06 8.65 -11.90
N ILE A 292 -9.04 7.35 -11.68
CA ILE A 292 -8.63 6.73 -10.42
C ILE A 292 -7.57 5.67 -10.70
N THR A 293 -6.58 5.56 -9.82
CA THR A 293 -5.61 4.46 -9.89
C THR A 293 -6.26 3.15 -9.44
N ILE A 294 -5.82 2.05 -10.03
CA ILE A 294 -6.21 0.68 -9.68
C ILE A 294 -4.94 -0.17 -9.73
N SER A 295 -4.76 -1.06 -8.75
CA SER A 295 -3.82 -2.18 -8.86
C SER A 295 -4.59 -3.48 -9.01
N ALA A 296 -4.13 -4.31 -9.94
CA ALA A 296 -4.73 -5.61 -10.23
C ALA A 296 -3.62 -6.67 -10.40
N ILE A 297 -3.89 -7.89 -9.99
CA ILE A 297 -2.94 -9.00 -10.02
C ILE A 297 -3.45 -10.08 -10.98
N SER A 298 -2.59 -10.55 -11.86
CA SER A 298 -2.85 -11.70 -12.73
C SER A 298 -1.61 -12.58 -12.88
N ALA A 299 -1.80 -13.79 -13.42
CA ALA A 299 -0.70 -14.65 -13.84
C ALA A 299 -0.18 -14.35 -15.25
N ASP A 300 -1.02 -13.73 -16.09
CA ASP A 300 -0.73 -13.33 -17.46
C ASP A 300 -1.24 -11.90 -17.67
N THR A 301 -0.41 -11.05 -18.30
CA THR A 301 -0.77 -9.66 -18.58
C THR A 301 -1.25 -9.40 -20.01
N ALA A 302 -1.22 -10.41 -20.88
CA ALA A 302 -1.49 -10.24 -22.31
C ALA A 302 -2.95 -9.87 -22.62
N ASN A 303 -3.90 -10.19 -21.74
CA ASN A 303 -5.33 -10.17 -22.03
C ASN A 303 -6.12 -9.12 -21.24
N LEU A 304 -5.48 -8.10 -20.66
CA LEU A 304 -6.18 -7.07 -19.88
C LEU A 304 -7.28 -6.38 -20.72
N LYS A 305 -8.54 -6.59 -20.33
CA LYS A 305 -9.69 -5.87 -20.90
C LYS A 305 -10.06 -4.72 -19.99
N CYS A 306 -9.96 -3.50 -20.51
CA CYS A 306 -10.26 -2.28 -19.76
C CYS A 306 -10.50 -1.13 -20.74
N ASN A 307 -11.70 -0.54 -20.70
CA ASN A 307 -12.07 0.57 -21.58
C ASN A 307 -11.47 1.91 -21.09
N ALA A 308 -10.77 2.59 -21.99
CA ALA A 308 -10.11 3.88 -21.73
C ALA A 308 -9.14 3.88 -20.54
N CYS A 309 -8.59 2.72 -20.20
CA CYS A 309 -7.59 2.58 -19.15
C CYS A 309 -6.18 2.75 -19.69
N LEU A 310 -5.28 3.24 -18.84
CA LEU A 310 -3.85 3.34 -19.15
C LEU A 310 -3.06 2.57 -18.10
N THR A 311 -2.35 1.53 -18.54
CA THR A 311 -1.35 0.87 -17.69
C THR A 311 -0.17 1.81 -17.46
N LEU A 312 0.09 2.13 -16.19
CA LEU A 312 1.23 2.97 -15.80
C LEU A 312 2.51 2.14 -15.76
N PHE A 313 2.47 0.97 -15.13
CA PHE A 313 3.58 0.02 -15.07
C PHE A 313 3.11 -1.34 -14.55
N THR A 314 4.00 -2.33 -14.63
CA THR A 314 3.82 -3.66 -14.05
C THR A 314 5.00 -4.02 -13.15
N GLN A 315 4.78 -4.87 -12.15
CA GLN A 315 5.81 -5.41 -11.26
C GLN A 315 5.50 -6.87 -10.94
N ASN A 316 6.51 -7.73 -10.99
CA ASN A 316 6.39 -9.09 -10.46
C ASN A 316 6.21 -9.05 -8.93
N ILE A 317 5.41 -9.94 -8.37
CA ILE A 317 5.38 -10.14 -6.92
C ILE A 317 6.56 -11.04 -6.55
N LEU A 318 7.57 -10.50 -5.87
CA LEU A 318 8.85 -11.19 -5.68
C LEU A 318 8.74 -12.53 -4.94
N THR A 319 7.75 -12.66 -4.06
CA THR A 319 7.45 -13.89 -3.32
C THR A 319 6.49 -14.83 -4.05
N GLN A 320 5.95 -14.41 -5.20
CA GLN A 320 5.00 -15.15 -6.03
C GLN A 320 5.37 -14.96 -7.51
N PRO A 321 6.42 -15.64 -8.02
CA PRO A 321 7.03 -15.34 -9.32
C PRO A 321 6.11 -15.52 -10.53
N HIS A 322 4.95 -16.14 -10.36
CA HIS A 322 3.90 -16.28 -11.38
C HIS A 322 2.79 -15.22 -11.26
N GLN A 323 2.94 -14.22 -10.39
CA GLN A 323 1.97 -13.15 -10.24
C GLN A 323 2.60 -11.81 -10.59
N ILE A 324 1.87 -11.04 -11.39
CA ILE A 324 2.25 -9.73 -11.85
C ILE A 324 1.20 -8.74 -11.36
N ARG A 325 1.65 -7.73 -10.62
CA ARG A 325 0.88 -6.54 -10.28
C ARG A 325 0.91 -5.59 -11.46
N THR A 326 -0.26 -5.24 -11.97
CA THR A 326 -0.47 -4.21 -12.99
C THR A 326 -1.08 -3.00 -12.31
N VAL A 327 -0.42 -1.85 -12.44
CA VAL A 327 -0.92 -0.56 -11.95
C VAL A 327 -1.41 0.24 -13.14
N LEU A 328 -2.68 0.66 -13.10
CA LEU A 328 -3.34 1.34 -14.18
C LEU A 328 -4.22 2.48 -13.65
N ILE A 329 -4.60 3.40 -14.53
CA ILE A 329 -5.64 4.38 -14.26
C ILE A 329 -6.85 4.11 -15.14
N ALA A 330 -8.04 4.36 -14.60
CA ALA A 330 -9.31 4.22 -15.30
C ALA A 330 -10.17 5.46 -15.06
N PRO A 331 -11.04 5.88 -16.01
CA PRO A 331 -11.96 6.97 -15.78
C PRO A 331 -12.91 6.65 -14.62
N VAL A 332 -13.20 7.65 -13.78
CA VAL A 332 -14.10 7.48 -12.62
C VAL A 332 -15.51 7.05 -13.08
N THR A 333 -15.99 7.65 -14.17
CA THR A 333 -17.33 7.43 -14.70
C THR A 333 -17.58 6.04 -15.26
N THR A 334 -16.54 5.36 -15.74
CA THR A 334 -16.60 3.98 -16.26
C THR A 334 -15.94 2.97 -15.32
N LEU A 335 -15.61 3.36 -14.09
CA LEU A 335 -14.86 2.54 -13.14
C LEU A 335 -15.50 1.18 -12.92
N LEU A 336 -16.82 1.13 -12.68
CA LEU A 336 -17.50 -0.12 -12.34
C LEU A 336 -17.56 -1.10 -13.51
N ASP A 337 -17.73 -0.61 -14.75
CA ASP A 337 -17.61 -1.43 -15.96
C ASP A 337 -16.18 -1.96 -16.12
N ASN A 338 -15.18 -1.10 -15.94
CA ASN A 338 -13.79 -1.48 -16.03
C ASN A 338 -13.39 -2.53 -14.98
N ILE A 339 -13.90 -2.43 -13.75
CA ILE A 339 -13.68 -3.45 -12.72
C ILE A 339 -14.22 -4.81 -13.18
N ARG A 340 -15.44 -4.85 -13.75
CA ARG A 340 -16.02 -6.09 -14.29
C ARG A 340 -15.20 -6.65 -15.45
N GLU A 341 -14.78 -5.81 -16.39
CA GLU A 341 -13.96 -6.24 -17.54
C GLU A 341 -12.61 -6.79 -17.10
N ILE A 342 -11.92 -6.08 -16.20
CA ILE A 342 -10.63 -6.50 -15.64
C ILE A 342 -10.79 -7.88 -14.99
N GLN A 343 -11.81 -8.07 -14.14
CA GLN A 343 -12.07 -9.37 -13.51
C GLN A 343 -12.38 -10.47 -14.53
N SER A 344 -13.19 -10.16 -15.56
CA SER A 344 -13.52 -11.11 -16.62
C SER A 344 -12.29 -11.54 -17.45
N SER A 345 -11.23 -10.72 -17.46
CA SER A 345 -9.96 -11.02 -18.11
C SER A 345 -8.99 -11.85 -17.25
N GLY A 346 -9.44 -12.34 -16.08
CA GLY A 346 -8.64 -13.20 -15.21
C GLY A 346 -7.77 -12.45 -14.19
N TYR A 347 -8.00 -11.16 -14.02
CA TYR A 347 -7.32 -10.35 -13.00
C TYR A 347 -8.10 -10.33 -11.69
N ARG A 348 -7.39 -10.38 -10.58
CA ARG A 348 -7.93 -10.04 -9.27
C ARG A 348 -7.64 -8.57 -8.99
N ILE A 349 -8.66 -7.77 -8.71
CA ILE A 349 -8.46 -6.41 -8.20
C ILE A 349 -7.75 -6.50 -6.85
N GLU A 350 -6.60 -5.87 -6.74
CA GLU A 350 -5.84 -5.77 -5.50
C GLU A 350 -6.25 -4.53 -4.73
N HIS A 351 -6.35 -3.38 -5.39
CA HIS A 351 -6.72 -2.14 -4.73
C HIS A 351 -7.33 -1.11 -5.69
N VAL A 352 -8.31 -0.35 -5.19
CA VAL A 352 -8.84 0.86 -5.81
C VAL A 352 -8.53 2.04 -4.89
N TYR A 353 -7.86 3.07 -5.41
CA TYR A 353 -7.28 4.14 -4.58
C TYR A 353 -8.31 5.26 -4.33
N ASP A 354 -8.71 5.45 -3.08
CA ASP A 354 -9.92 6.15 -2.63
C ASP A 354 -9.92 7.70 -2.68
N PHE A 355 -9.33 8.28 -3.72
CA PHE A 355 -9.00 9.70 -3.86
C PHE A 355 -9.51 10.38 -5.13
#